data_AF-A0A5N5NDC6-F1
#
_entry.id   AF-A0A5N5NDC6-F1
#
_cell.length_a   1.000
_cell.length_b   1.000
_cell.length_c   1.000
_cell.angle_alpha   90.00
_cell.angle_beta   90.00
_cell.angle_gamma   90.00
#
_symmetry.space_group_name_H-M   'P 1'
#
loop_
_entity.id
_entity.type
_entity.pdbx_description
1 polymer ?
#
loop_
_entity_poly.entity_id
_entity_poly.type
_entity_poly.pdbx_seq_one_letter_code
_entity_poly.pdbx_strand_id
1 'polypeptide(L)'
;MSLAPSRYPSLYSSPPLPTSSVQAKQIPLFLSQNIHFLSRNCSFLSTSTVFSNTLLLNPSNSILKASETEPQTSKPAGSGSGSEGEEKYEEYEVEIEQPYGIKFTKGRDGGTYIDAIAPGGSADKTGKFSVGDKVIATSAVFGTEIWPAAEYGRTMYTIRQRIGPLLMKMQKRYGNMDYTGELTEKEIIRAERNSGVISNRVREIQMQNYLRKKEQKEQREKDLREGLQLYKNAKYEEALEKFESMLGSKPDPNEAAVASYNVACCYSKLNQLQAGLSALQDAMEAGFEDFKRIRTDPDLSNLRTSEEFETLVKRFDESFINENAINAIKSLFGFNKK
;
A
#
# COMPACT_ATOMS: atom_id res chain seq x y z
N MET A 1 -57.91 16.17 14.25
CA MET A 1 -56.48 15.86 14.03
C MET A 1 -56.26 15.81 12.53
N SER A 2 -55.41 16.68 11.97
CA SER A 2 -55.30 16.85 10.51
C SER A 2 -54.15 16.04 9.94
N LEU A 3 -54.43 15.22 8.93
CA LEU A 3 -53.44 14.53 8.11
C LEU A 3 -52.96 15.47 7.00
N ALA A 4 -51.65 15.58 6.81
CA ALA A 4 -51.06 16.22 5.63
C ALA A 4 -49.84 15.42 5.15
N PRO A 5 -49.74 15.05 3.85
CA PRO A 5 -48.69 14.18 3.35
C PRO A 5 -47.43 14.96 2.95
N SER A 6 -46.29 14.67 3.58
CA SER A 6 -45.00 15.16 3.09
C SER A 6 -44.52 14.28 1.94
N ARG A 7 -44.58 14.82 0.71
CA ARG A 7 -44.02 14.19 -0.49
C ARG A 7 -42.50 14.20 -0.40
N TYR A 8 -41.85 13.09 -0.78
CA TYR A 8 -40.42 13.06 -1.09
C TYR A 8 -40.20 13.38 -2.57
N PRO A 9 -39.54 14.49 -2.94
CA PRO A 9 -38.89 14.65 -4.23
C PRO A 9 -37.36 14.53 -4.11
N SER A 10 -36.71 13.89 -5.11
CA SER A 10 -35.24 13.79 -5.32
C SER A 10 -34.41 13.21 -4.15
N LEU A 11 -33.60 12.14 -4.28
CA LEU A 11 -32.90 11.59 -5.45
C LEU A 11 -32.25 12.68 -6.30
N TYR A 12 -31.10 13.14 -5.84
CA TYR A 12 -30.25 14.11 -6.52
C TYR A 12 -29.68 13.47 -7.79
N SER A 13 -30.32 13.74 -8.92
CA SER A 13 -29.81 13.37 -10.25
C SER A 13 -28.98 14.54 -10.76
N SER A 14 -27.66 14.35 -10.90
CA SER A 14 -26.76 15.38 -11.43
C SER A 14 -27.15 15.76 -12.86
N PRO A 15 -27.17 17.05 -13.23
CA PRO A 15 -27.41 17.45 -14.62
C PRO A 15 -26.25 16.99 -15.51
N PRO A 16 -26.50 16.53 -16.75
CA PRO A 16 -25.43 16.19 -17.67
C PRO A 16 -24.67 17.46 -18.10
N LEU A 17 -23.34 17.37 -18.12
CA LEU A 17 -22.46 18.44 -18.62
C LEU A 17 -22.71 18.69 -20.13
N PRO A 18 -22.57 19.94 -20.60
CA PRO A 18 -22.83 20.29 -21.99
C PRO A 18 -21.83 19.63 -22.94
N THR A 19 -22.34 18.83 -23.87
CA THR A 19 -21.55 18.14 -24.90
C THR A 19 -21.04 19.16 -25.92
N SER A 20 -19.77 19.56 -25.82
CA SER A 20 -19.11 20.34 -26.88
C SER A 20 -18.97 19.49 -28.14
N SER A 21 -19.80 19.78 -29.15
CA SER A 21 -19.79 19.07 -30.43
C SER A 21 -18.56 19.44 -31.26
N VAL A 22 -17.46 18.70 -31.07
CA VAL A 22 -16.33 18.75 -32.00
C VAL A 22 -16.73 18.03 -33.28
N GLN A 23 -17.03 18.79 -34.33
CA GLN A 23 -17.29 18.25 -35.67
C GLN A 23 -16.02 17.56 -36.20
N ALA A 24 -16.05 16.23 -36.26
CA ALA A 24 -15.01 15.46 -36.92
C ALA A 24 -15.06 15.67 -38.44
N LYS A 25 -14.23 16.59 -38.96
CA LYS A 25 -13.97 16.69 -40.40
C LYS A 25 -13.20 15.45 -40.86
N GLN A 26 -13.87 14.59 -41.64
CA GLN A 26 -13.19 13.58 -42.44
C GLN A 26 -12.33 14.26 -43.51
N ILE A 27 -11.05 13.89 -43.60
CA ILE A 27 -10.17 14.13 -44.74
C ILE A 27 -9.43 12.79 -44.98
N PRO A 28 -9.31 12.31 -46.24
CA PRO A 28 -9.18 10.87 -46.49
C PRO A 28 -7.75 10.33 -46.43
N LEU A 29 -7.67 9.00 -46.30
CA LEU A 29 -6.49 8.19 -46.52
C LEU A 29 -5.92 8.42 -47.94
N PHE A 30 -4.63 8.72 -48.04
CA PHE A 30 -3.86 8.55 -49.26
C PHE A 30 -2.85 7.41 -49.09
N LEU A 31 -2.92 6.44 -49.98
CA LEU A 31 -1.82 5.50 -50.21
C LEU A 31 -0.62 6.26 -50.80
N SER A 32 0.58 5.91 -50.34
CA SER A 32 1.79 5.99 -51.17
C SER A 32 2.68 4.78 -50.87
N GLN A 33 3.16 4.12 -51.92
CA GLN A 33 3.95 2.90 -51.85
C GLN A 33 5.45 3.22 -51.77
N ASN A 34 6.22 2.26 -51.23
CA ASN A 34 7.65 1.99 -51.46
C ASN A 34 8.68 3.13 -51.30
N ILE A 35 9.69 2.85 -50.48
CA ILE A 35 11.09 2.78 -50.92
C ILE A 35 11.80 1.71 -50.07
N HIS A 36 12.54 0.81 -50.73
CA HIS A 36 13.44 -0.13 -50.07
C HIS A 36 14.75 0.56 -49.67
N PHE A 37 15.31 0.27 -48.50
CA PHE A 37 16.77 0.29 -48.33
C PHE A 37 17.27 -0.79 -47.35
N LEU A 38 17.80 -1.86 -47.95
CA LEU A 38 18.95 -2.69 -47.56
C LEU A 38 19.45 -2.69 -46.09
N SER A 39 19.30 -3.87 -45.49
CA SER A 39 20.33 -4.64 -44.76
C SER A 39 21.38 -3.94 -43.88
N ARG A 40 21.45 -4.37 -42.62
CA ARG A 40 22.73 -4.88 -42.08
C ARG A 40 22.53 -5.92 -40.99
N ASN A 41 23.11 -7.11 -41.20
CA ASN A 41 23.26 -8.12 -40.15
C ASN A 41 24.35 -7.67 -39.16
N CYS A 42 24.06 -7.75 -37.87
CA CYS A 42 25.07 -7.76 -36.80
C CYS A 42 24.75 -8.90 -35.82
N SER A 43 25.16 -10.11 -36.20
CA SER A 43 25.52 -11.16 -35.24
C SER A 43 26.91 -10.87 -34.65
N PHE A 44 27.31 -11.66 -33.64
CA PHE A 44 28.61 -11.64 -32.95
C PHE A 44 28.76 -10.52 -31.89
N LEU A 45 29.34 -10.75 -30.70
CA LEU A 45 30.02 -11.95 -30.18
C LEU A 45 29.89 -12.05 -28.64
N SER A 46 29.96 -13.29 -28.15
CA SER A 46 30.23 -13.63 -26.75
C SER A 46 31.62 -13.13 -26.32
N THR A 47 31.75 -12.61 -25.09
CA THR A 47 33.03 -12.38 -24.43
C THR A 47 33.11 -13.18 -23.14
N SER A 48 33.63 -14.40 -23.25
CA SER A 48 34.17 -15.16 -22.13
C SER A 48 35.54 -14.60 -21.75
N THR A 49 35.76 -14.33 -20.46
CA THR A 49 37.08 -14.02 -19.91
C THR A 49 37.53 -15.17 -19.02
N VAL A 50 38.20 -16.15 -19.63
CA VAL A 50 39.03 -17.12 -18.92
C VAL A 50 40.38 -16.48 -18.63
N PHE A 51 40.80 -16.47 -17.37
CA PHE A 51 42.21 -16.27 -17.01
C PHE A 51 42.74 -17.54 -16.37
N SER A 52 43.52 -18.29 -17.14
CA SER A 52 44.36 -19.37 -16.63
C SER A 52 45.62 -18.77 -16.03
N ASN A 53 46.05 -19.27 -14.88
CA ASN A 53 47.47 -19.27 -14.50
C ASN A 53 47.79 -20.60 -13.83
N THR A 54 48.91 -21.19 -14.24
CA THR A 54 49.42 -22.49 -13.79
C THR A 54 50.57 -22.29 -12.79
N LEU A 55 51.04 -23.40 -12.20
CA LEU A 55 52.20 -23.52 -11.28
C LEU A 55 51.89 -23.05 -9.84
N LEU A 56 52.31 -23.73 -8.77
CA LEU A 56 53.31 -24.80 -8.61
C LEU A 56 52.92 -25.75 -7.44
N LEU A 57 53.39 -27.00 -7.49
CA LEU A 57 53.24 -28.00 -6.41
C LEU A 57 54.21 -27.72 -5.24
N ASN A 58 53.76 -27.92 -4.01
CA ASN A 58 54.39 -28.89 -3.10
C ASN A 58 53.50 -29.28 -1.90
N PRO A 59 53.64 -30.49 -1.34
CA PRO A 59 52.75 -31.00 -0.29
C PRO A 59 53.32 -30.79 1.12
N SER A 60 52.43 -30.68 2.11
CA SER A 60 52.78 -30.86 3.53
C SER A 60 51.71 -31.69 4.25
N ASN A 61 52.07 -32.93 4.61
CA ASN A 61 51.21 -33.82 5.38
C ASN A 61 51.18 -33.39 6.86
N SER A 62 49.99 -33.28 7.46
CA SER A 62 49.83 -33.25 8.92
C SER A 62 48.54 -33.96 9.37
N ILE A 63 48.61 -35.28 9.33
CA ILE A 63 48.10 -36.27 10.31
C ILE A 63 47.11 -35.73 11.39
N LEU A 64 45.90 -36.31 11.36
CA LEU A 64 45.01 -36.67 12.48
C LEU A 64 44.88 -35.75 13.70
N LYS A 65 43.63 -35.34 14.00
CA LYS A 65 42.84 -36.04 15.04
C LYS A 65 41.34 -35.80 14.86
N ALA A 66 40.59 -36.86 14.62
CA ALA A 66 39.13 -36.85 14.74
C ALA A 66 38.72 -37.12 16.20
N SER A 67 37.66 -36.47 16.65
CA SER A 67 36.88 -36.91 17.81
C SER A 67 35.41 -36.65 17.52
N GLU A 68 34.76 -37.64 16.95
CA GLU A 68 33.30 -37.74 16.93
C GLU A 68 32.80 -37.94 18.37
N THR A 69 31.60 -37.47 18.68
CA THR A 69 30.92 -37.81 19.94
C THR A 69 29.45 -37.95 19.64
N GLU A 70 28.95 -39.17 19.72
CA GLU A 70 27.55 -39.50 19.47
C GLU A 70 26.63 -38.97 20.59
N PRO A 71 25.35 -38.69 20.28
CA PRO A 71 24.40 -38.17 21.26
C PRO A 71 23.74 -39.28 22.10
N GLN A 72 23.49 -38.99 23.38
CA GLN A 72 22.65 -39.84 24.26
C GLN A 72 21.22 -39.29 24.37
N THR A 73 20.27 -40.21 24.43
CA THR A 73 18.81 -40.05 24.23
C THR A 73 18.03 -39.48 25.42
N SER A 74 16.88 -38.83 25.15
CA SER A 74 15.60 -39.18 25.81
C SER A 74 14.34 -38.61 25.11
N LYS A 75 13.25 -39.39 25.20
CA LYS A 75 11.82 -39.16 24.87
C LYS A 75 11.01 -39.85 26.02
N PRO A 76 9.66 -39.76 26.15
CA PRO A 76 8.60 -39.24 25.27
C PRO A 76 7.73 -38.17 26.00
N ALA A 77 6.46 -37.81 25.72
CA ALA A 77 5.48 -38.13 24.67
C ALA A 77 4.44 -36.98 24.51
N GLY A 78 3.65 -36.98 23.43
CA GLY A 78 2.48 -36.11 23.26
C GLY A 78 1.91 -36.20 21.83
N SER A 79 0.60 -36.32 21.66
CA SER A 79 -0.01 -36.79 20.39
C SER A 79 -0.76 -35.69 19.61
N GLY A 80 -0.45 -35.60 18.31
CA GLY A 80 -1.41 -35.37 17.22
C GLY A 80 -1.98 -33.96 16.98
N SER A 81 -1.65 -33.36 15.82
CA SER A 81 -2.62 -33.00 14.75
C SER A 81 -1.99 -32.09 13.69
N GLY A 82 -2.25 -32.35 12.40
CA GLY A 82 -2.32 -31.30 11.38
C GLY A 82 -1.02 -30.68 10.86
N SER A 83 -0.04 -31.48 10.43
CA SER A 83 1.12 -30.98 9.69
C SER A 83 0.76 -30.63 8.24
N GLU A 84 0.48 -29.35 7.97
CA GLU A 84 0.85 -28.75 6.69
C GLU A 84 2.38 -28.88 6.52
N GLY A 85 2.86 -28.98 5.28
CA GLY A 85 4.26 -29.26 4.99
C GLY A 85 5.18 -28.08 5.30
N GLU A 86 5.62 -27.94 6.55
CA GLU A 86 6.74 -27.07 6.91
C GLU A 86 7.97 -27.49 6.10
N GLU A 87 8.35 -26.67 5.12
CA GLU A 87 9.65 -26.78 4.46
C GLU A 87 10.73 -26.62 5.54
N LYS A 88 11.33 -27.73 5.94
CA LYS A 88 12.34 -27.77 7.00
C LYS A 88 13.65 -27.16 6.49
N TYR A 89 13.70 -25.84 6.48
CA TYR A 89 14.88 -25.07 6.15
C TYR A 89 16.02 -25.38 7.13
N GLU A 90 17.21 -25.68 6.59
CA GLU A 90 18.40 -25.89 7.41
C GLU A 90 18.98 -24.55 7.87
N GLU A 91 19.13 -24.39 9.18
CA GLU A 91 19.77 -23.21 9.78
C GLU A 91 21.25 -23.50 10.04
N TYR A 92 22.13 -22.54 9.77
CA TYR A 92 23.56 -22.65 10.06
C TYR A 92 24.13 -21.36 10.63
N GLU A 93 25.12 -21.51 11.52
CA GLU A 93 25.84 -20.40 12.13
C GLU A 93 27.26 -20.30 11.54
N VAL A 94 27.71 -19.06 11.37
CA VAL A 94 28.97 -18.74 10.70
C VAL A 94 29.54 -17.45 11.25
N GLU A 95 30.87 -17.46 11.45
CA GLU A 95 31.66 -16.30 11.85
C GLU A 95 32.61 -15.95 10.71
N ILE A 96 32.63 -14.69 10.29
CA ILE A 96 33.48 -14.19 9.19
C ILE A 96 34.12 -12.84 9.52
N GLU A 97 35.33 -12.62 9.02
CA GLU A 97 36.07 -11.37 9.18
C GLU A 97 35.99 -10.48 7.93
N GLN A 98 36.18 -9.16 8.13
CA GLN A 98 36.25 -8.20 7.03
C GLN A 98 37.56 -8.40 6.22
N PRO A 99 37.51 -8.31 4.88
CA PRO A 99 36.34 -8.05 4.04
C PRO A 99 35.48 -9.31 3.81
N TYR A 100 34.21 -9.26 4.17
CA TYR A 100 33.30 -10.41 4.17
C TYR A 100 33.16 -11.08 2.79
N GLY A 101 33.19 -10.30 1.71
CA GLY A 101 33.04 -10.82 0.34
C GLY A 101 31.62 -11.24 -0.04
N ILE A 102 30.60 -10.77 0.69
CA ILE A 102 29.18 -11.05 0.41
C ILE A 102 28.49 -9.78 -0.08
N LYS A 103 27.71 -9.88 -1.15
CA LYS A 103 26.69 -8.89 -1.51
C LYS A 103 25.33 -9.35 -1.00
N PHE A 104 24.60 -8.42 -0.39
CA PHE A 104 23.27 -8.67 0.13
C PHE A 104 22.22 -7.88 -0.66
N THR A 105 21.03 -8.47 -0.81
CA THR A 105 19.86 -7.84 -1.43
C THR A 105 18.65 -7.86 -0.49
N LYS A 106 17.69 -6.96 -0.75
CA LYS A 106 16.43 -6.83 0.00
C LYS A 106 15.38 -7.71 -0.64
N GLY A 107 14.84 -8.68 0.11
CA GLY A 107 13.66 -9.45 -0.30
C GLY A 107 12.38 -8.62 -0.25
N ARG A 108 11.32 -9.05 -0.96
CA ARG A 108 10.00 -8.39 -0.88
C ARG A 108 9.32 -8.53 0.48
N ASP A 109 9.70 -9.55 1.25
CA ASP A 109 9.36 -9.73 2.67
C ASP A 109 10.10 -8.75 3.61
N GLY A 110 10.99 -7.92 3.08
CA GLY A 110 11.86 -7.03 3.85
C GLY A 110 13.12 -7.68 4.42
N GLY A 111 13.32 -8.98 4.19
CA GLY A 111 14.46 -9.77 4.66
C GLY A 111 15.77 -9.44 3.92
N THR A 112 16.87 -9.96 4.47
CA THR A 112 18.22 -9.83 3.89
C THR A 112 18.66 -11.17 3.31
N TYR A 113 19.05 -11.17 2.04
CA TYR A 113 19.42 -12.37 1.28
C TYR A 113 20.80 -12.22 0.64
N ILE A 114 21.51 -13.32 0.42
CA ILE A 114 22.76 -13.32 -0.34
C ILE A 114 22.45 -13.19 -1.84
N ASP A 115 22.95 -12.11 -2.44
CA ASP A 115 22.86 -11.78 -3.87
C ASP A 115 24.02 -12.39 -4.65
N ALA A 116 25.25 -12.22 -4.16
CA ALA A 116 26.45 -12.77 -4.76
C ALA A 116 27.57 -12.96 -3.72
N ILE A 117 28.47 -13.90 -3.99
CA ILE A 117 29.67 -14.18 -3.21
C ILE A 117 30.87 -13.83 -4.09
N ALA A 118 31.83 -13.08 -3.55
CA ALA A 118 33.04 -12.66 -4.26
C ALA A 118 34.11 -13.77 -4.20
N PRO A 119 34.61 -14.27 -5.35
CA PRO A 119 35.61 -15.34 -5.36
C PRO A 119 36.89 -14.91 -4.64
N GLY A 120 37.43 -15.77 -3.78
CA GLY A 120 38.59 -15.48 -2.92
C GLY A 120 38.31 -14.60 -1.69
N GLY A 121 37.06 -14.14 -1.49
CA GLY A 121 36.65 -13.41 -0.28
C GLY A 121 36.57 -14.30 0.97
N SER A 122 36.42 -13.70 2.16
CA SER A 122 36.30 -14.46 3.41
C SER A 122 35.16 -15.47 3.38
N ALA A 123 33.98 -15.09 2.88
CA ALA A 123 32.83 -15.98 2.74
C ALA A 123 33.09 -17.16 1.79
N ASP A 124 33.69 -16.91 0.63
CA ASP A 124 34.03 -17.94 -0.37
C ASP A 124 34.96 -19.01 0.23
N LYS A 125 36.00 -18.57 0.95
CA LYS A 125 36.94 -19.45 1.67
C LYS A 125 36.28 -20.37 2.71
N THR A 126 35.13 -19.99 3.29
CA THR A 126 34.41 -20.87 4.22
C THR A 126 33.68 -22.01 3.52
N GLY A 127 33.34 -21.88 2.23
CA GLY A 127 32.47 -22.81 1.50
C GLY A 127 31.05 -22.97 2.06
N LYS A 128 30.68 -22.24 3.13
CA LYS A 128 29.40 -22.42 3.84
C LYS A 128 28.23 -21.67 3.21
N PHE A 129 28.49 -20.58 2.48
CA PHE A 129 27.44 -19.71 1.95
C PHE A 129 26.92 -20.18 0.60
N SER A 130 25.64 -19.94 0.33
CA SER A 130 25.03 -20.16 -0.98
C SER A 130 24.23 -18.92 -1.38
N VAL A 131 24.20 -18.61 -2.69
CA VAL A 131 23.36 -17.52 -3.22
C VAL A 131 21.88 -17.84 -2.93
N GLY A 132 21.12 -16.84 -2.50
CA GLY A 132 19.73 -16.98 -2.06
C GLY A 132 19.54 -17.33 -0.58
N ASP A 133 20.60 -17.67 0.17
CA ASP A 133 20.49 -17.90 1.63
C ASP A 133 20.01 -16.63 2.36
N LYS A 134 19.15 -16.81 3.37
CA LYS A 134 18.54 -15.70 4.15
C LYS A 134 19.29 -15.47 5.46
N VAL A 135 19.46 -14.22 5.86
CA VAL A 135 19.93 -13.87 7.21
C VAL A 135 18.77 -13.97 8.20
N ILE A 136 18.85 -14.86 9.20
CA ILE A 136 17.87 -14.99 10.29
C ILE A 136 18.27 -14.14 11.48
N ALA A 137 19.56 -14.10 11.81
CA ALA A 137 20.08 -13.34 12.95
C ALA A 137 21.49 -12.82 12.67
N THR A 138 21.85 -11.71 13.30
CA THR A 138 23.13 -11.03 13.09
C THR A 138 23.67 -10.56 14.43
N SER A 139 24.99 -10.62 14.64
CA SER A 139 25.61 -10.01 15.80
C SER A 139 25.45 -8.48 15.83
N ALA A 140 25.40 -7.90 17.03
CA ALA A 140 25.27 -6.45 17.25
C ALA A 140 26.42 -5.63 16.63
N VAL A 141 26.40 -4.29 16.73
CA VAL A 141 27.56 -3.47 16.29
C VAL A 141 28.78 -3.70 17.20
N PHE A 142 28.54 -3.88 18.50
CA PHE A 142 29.54 -4.11 19.54
C PHE A 142 29.17 -5.37 20.34
N GLY A 143 30.14 -6.17 20.77
CA GLY A 143 29.91 -7.40 21.53
C GLY A 143 29.63 -8.65 20.67
N THR A 144 29.46 -9.81 21.29
CA THR A 144 29.26 -11.11 20.61
C THR A 144 27.80 -11.56 20.52
N GLU A 145 26.87 -10.81 21.12
CA GLU A 145 25.44 -11.13 21.13
C GLU A 145 24.81 -11.12 19.73
N ILE A 146 24.04 -12.16 19.43
CA ILE A 146 23.30 -12.35 18.18
C ILE A 146 21.83 -11.95 18.39
N TRP A 147 21.35 -11.06 17.53
CA TRP A 147 19.97 -10.56 17.55
C TRP A 147 19.24 -10.94 16.26
N PRO A 148 17.92 -11.21 16.28
CA PRO A 148 17.14 -11.47 15.08
C PRO A 148 17.34 -10.39 14.01
N ALA A 149 17.53 -10.82 12.77
CA ALA A 149 17.76 -9.94 11.63
C ALA A 149 16.47 -9.17 11.34
N ALA A 150 16.49 -7.89 11.65
CA ALA A 150 15.40 -6.98 11.34
C ALA A 150 15.37 -6.66 9.83
N GLU A 151 14.44 -5.79 9.43
CA GLU A 151 14.32 -5.31 8.04
C GLU A 151 15.69 -4.92 7.45
N TYR A 152 15.92 -5.27 6.18
CA TYR A 152 17.17 -5.14 5.44
C TYR A 152 18.04 -3.92 5.78
N GLY A 153 17.45 -2.72 5.90
CA GLY A 153 18.20 -1.50 6.23
C GLY A 153 18.92 -1.57 7.58
N ARG A 154 18.29 -2.16 8.60
CA ARG A 154 18.84 -2.29 9.97
C ARG A 154 19.91 -3.39 10.02
N THR A 155 19.64 -4.53 9.40
CA THR A 155 20.60 -5.64 9.27
C THR A 155 21.83 -5.24 8.46
N MET A 156 21.65 -4.49 7.36
CA MET A 156 22.78 -3.94 6.59
C MET A 156 23.50 -2.78 7.29
N TYR A 157 22.91 -2.15 8.29
CA TYR A 157 23.60 -1.17 9.12
C TYR A 157 24.51 -1.87 10.14
N THR A 158 24.01 -2.89 10.85
CA THR A 158 24.84 -3.66 11.80
C THR A 158 26.02 -4.34 11.12
N ILE A 159 25.80 -4.99 9.96
CA ILE A 159 26.85 -5.62 9.16
C ILE A 159 27.91 -4.60 8.70
N ARG A 160 27.51 -3.40 8.27
CA ARG A 160 28.45 -2.37 7.76
C ARG A 160 29.23 -1.65 8.85
N GLN A 161 28.66 -1.49 10.05
CA GLN A 161 29.30 -0.79 11.17
C GLN A 161 29.99 -1.74 12.16
N ARG A 162 29.88 -3.06 11.95
CA ARG A 162 30.49 -4.10 12.81
C ARG A 162 32.00 -3.88 12.94
N ILE A 163 32.47 -3.84 14.18
CA ILE A 163 33.90 -3.85 14.51
C ILE A 163 34.25 -5.25 15.03
N GLY A 164 35.18 -5.94 14.36
CA GLY A 164 35.55 -7.32 14.66
C GLY A 164 34.81 -8.37 13.81
N PRO A 165 34.90 -9.67 14.18
CA PRO A 165 34.28 -10.76 13.42
C PRO A 165 32.76 -10.65 13.48
N LEU A 166 32.10 -10.97 12.37
CA LEU A 166 30.65 -10.92 12.20
C LEU A 166 30.09 -12.32 12.37
N LEU A 167 29.29 -12.54 13.42
CA LEU A 167 28.53 -13.77 13.60
C LEU A 167 27.16 -13.61 12.97
N MET A 168 26.75 -14.60 12.17
CA MET A 168 25.46 -14.62 11.50
C MET A 168 24.81 -16.00 11.66
N LYS A 169 23.49 -16.00 11.87
CA LYS A 169 22.65 -17.19 11.72
C LYS A 169 21.90 -17.09 10.40
N MET A 170 22.06 -18.10 9.57
CA MET A 170 21.65 -18.15 8.17
C MET A 170 20.65 -19.27 7.93
N GLN A 171 19.78 -19.10 6.95
CA GLN A 171 18.85 -20.10 6.45
C GLN A 171 19.31 -20.58 5.07
N LYS A 172 19.51 -21.88 4.90
CA LYS A 172 19.75 -22.48 3.57
C LYS A 172 18.51 -22.35 2.71
N ARG A 173 18.66 -21.81 1.49
CA ARG A 173 17.59 -21.81 0.48
C ARG A 173 17.98 -22.47 -0.85
N TYR A 174 19.15 -23.12 -0.93
CA TYR A 174 19.60 -23.93 -2.07
C TYR A 174 19.48 -23.24 -3.44
N GLY A 175 19.76 -21.93 -3.53
CA GLY A 175 19.65 -21.16 -4.77
C GLY A 175 18.24 -20.65 -5.09
N ASN A 176 17.23 -20.91 -4.24
CA ASN A 176 15.87 -20.43 -4.45
C ASN A 176 15.79 -18.89 -4.29
N MET A 177 15.46 -18.21 -5.39
CA MET A 177 15.31 -16.75 -5.48
C MET A 177 13.87 -16.23 -5.21
N ASP A 178 12.93 -17.06 -4.77
CA ASP A 178 11.50 -16.72 -4.53
C ASP A 178 11.26 -15.53 -3.59
N TYR A 179 12.30 -15.05 -2.88
CA TYR A 179 12.27 -13.77 -2.17
C TYR A 179 11.96 -12.57 -3.06
N THR A 180 12.06 -12.72 -4.39
CA THR A 180 11.60 -11.72 -5.35
C THR A 180 10.07 -11.63 -5.46
N GLY A 181 9.29 -12.64 -5.05
CA GLY A 181 7.81 -12.60 -4.94
C GLY A 181 7.00 -12.26 -6.21
N GLU A 182 5.67 -12.25 -6.10
CA GLU A 182 4.79 -11.77 -7.18
C GLU A 182 4.85 -10.26 -7.36
N LEU A 183 4.89 -9.78 -8.62
CA LEU A 183 4.93 -8.36 -8.94
C LEU A 183 3.64 -7.67 -8.49
N THR A 184 3.76 -6.52 -7.83
CA THR A 184 2.57 -5.74 -7.46
C THR A 184 1.86 -5.24 -8.71
N GLU A 185 0.52 -5.06 -8.65
CA GLU A 185 -0.26 -4.49 -9.76
C GLU A 185 0.39 -3.21 -10.33
N LYS A 186 0.93 -2.36 -9.45
CA LYS A 186 1.62 -1.11 -9.80
C LYS A 186 2.92 -1.32 -10.57
N GLU A 187 3.67 -2.37 -10.27
CA GLU A 187 4.92 -2.73 -10.98
C GLU A 187 4.63 -3.37 -12.33
N ILE A 188 3.63 -4.25 -12.42
CA ILE A 188 3.16 -4.83 -13.70
C ILE A 188 2.72 -3.69 -14.64
N ILE A 189 1.86 -2.80 -14.15
CA ILE A 189 1.41 -1.62 -14.92
C ILE A 189 2.59 -0.71 -15.30
N ARG A 190 3.61 -0.54 -14.44
CA ARG A 190 4.79 0.28 -14.76
C ARG A 190 5.66 -0.39 -15.83
N ALA A 191 5.91 -1.70 -15.72
CA ALA A 191 6.71 -2.45 -16.68
C ALA A 191 6.05 -2.46 -18.07
N GLU A 192 4.73 -2.67 -18.14
CA GLU A 192 3.99 -2.64 -19.42
C GLU A 192 3.87 -1.24 -20.03
N ARG A 193 3.73 -0.19 -19.22
CA ARG A 193 3.84 1.19 -19.72
C ARG A 193 5.21 1.49 -20.32
N ASN A 194 6.27 0.94 -19.72
CA ASN A 194 7.65 1.11 -20.21
C ASN A 194 7.94 0.25 -21.45
N SER A 195 7.26 -0.88 -21.65
CA SER A 195 7.42 -1.73 -22.84
C SER A 195 6.59 -1.27 -24.05
N GLY A 196 5.61 -0.39 -23.85
CA GLY A 196 4.71 0.10 -24.90
C GLY A 196 3.65 -0.92 -25.35
N VAL A 197 3.58 -2.09 -24.72
CA VAL A 197 2.62 -3.15 -25.04
C VAL A 197 1.69 -3.37 -23.86
N ILE A 198 0.40 -3.09 -24.04
CA ILE A 198 -0.64 -3.37 -23.04
C ILE A 198 -1.02 -4.84 -23.17
N SER A 199 -0.71 -5.65 -22.15
CA SER A 199 -1.06 -7.06 -22.11
C SER A 199 -2.51 -7.27 -21.62
N ASN A 200 -3.01 -8.50 -21.77
CA ASN A 200 -4.29 -8.91 -21.18
C ASN A 200 -4.27 -8.76 -19.64
N ARG A 201 -3.12 -8.94 -18.98
CA ARG A 201 -2.99 -8.87 -17.52
C ARG A 201 -3.26 -7.46 -16.99
N VAL A 202 -2.80 -6.41 -17.67
CA VAL A 202 -3.16 -5.03 -17.28
C VAL A 202 -4.63 -4.72 -17.53
N ARG A 203 -5.23 -5.27 -18.60
CA ARG A 203 -6.69 -5.15 -18.84
C ARG A 203 -7.49 -5.83 -17.72
N GLU A 204 -7.09 -7.02 -17.30
CA GLU A 204 -7.68 -7.74 -16.17
C GLU A 204 -7.54 -6.96 -14.87
N ILE A 205 -6.35 -6.45 -14.55
CA ILE A 205 -6.12 -5.60 -13.36
C ILE A 205 -6.99 -4.34 -13.39
N GLN A 206 -7.15 -3.68 -14.54
CA GLN A 206 -8.03 -2.53 -14.71
C GLN A 206 -9.50 -2.90 -14.51
N MET A 207 -9.95 -4.01 -15.09
CA MET A 207 -11.31 -4.51 -14.94
C MET A 207 -11.63 -4.88 -13.48
N GLN A 208 -10.73 -5.57 -12.79
CA GLN A 208 -10.88 -5.91 -11.37
C GLN A 208 -10.91 -4.67 -10.48
N ASN A 209 -10.04 -3.69 -10.72
CA ASN A 209 -10.08 -2.42 -9.98
C ASN A 209 -11.34 -1.59 -10.26
N TYR A 210 -11.88 -1.64 -11.49
CA TYR A 210 -13.17 -1.02 -11.81
C TYR A 210 -14.33 -1.70 -11.08
N LEU A 211 -14.40 -3.04 -11.13
CA LEU A 211 -15.44 -3.83 -10.46
C LEU A 211 -15.41 -3.60 -8.94
N ARG A 212 -14.22 -3.70 -8.31
CA ARG A 212 -14.01 -3.43 -6.88
C ARG A 212 -14.49 -2.03 -6.47
N LYS A 213 -14.18 -1.00 -7.25
CA LYS A 213 -14.66 0.37 -6.99
C LYS A 213 -16.17 0.51 -7.15
N LYS A 214 -16.75 -0.17 -8.15
CA LYS A 214 -18.20 -0.18 -8.38
C LYS A 214 -18.94 -0.85 -7.22
N GLU A 215 -18.48 -2.03 -6.79
CA GLU A 215 -19.01 -2.79 -5.66
C GLU A 215 -18.92 -2.00 -4.35
N GLN A 216 -17.77 -1.37 -4.07
CA GLN A 216 -17.62 -0.48 -2.92
C GLN A 216 -18.62 0.69 -2.95
N LYS A 217 -18.89 1.28 -4.12
CA LYS A 217 -19.89 2.34 -4.24
C LYS A 217 -21.31 1.81 -4.01
N GLU A 218 -21.65 0.68 -4.61
CA GLU A 218 -22.96 0.03 -4.45
C GLU A 218 -23.23 -0.34 -2.99
N GLN A 219 -22.20 -0.82 -2.26
CA GLN A 219 -22.29 -1.08 -0.83
C GLN A 219 -22.47 0.20 0.00
N ARG A 220 -21.77 1.30 -0.31
CA ARG A 220 -22.01 2.60 0.35
C ARG A 220 -23.42 3.14 0.10
N GLU A 221 -23.90 3.09 -1.14
CA GLU A 221 -25.28 3.49 -1.48
C GLU A 221 -26.34 2.62 -0.77
N LYS A 222 -26.03 1.34 -0.54
CA LYS A 222 -26.86 0.43 0.25
C LYS A 222 -26.84 0.77 1.74
N ASP A 223 -25.67 0.96 2.34
CA ASP A 223 -25.53 1.33 3.75
C ASP A 223 -26.23 2.67 4.04
N LEU A 224 -26.05 3.69 3.17
CA LEU A 224 -26.77 4.97 3.27
C LEU A 224 -28.30 4.77 3.24
N ARG A 225 -28.79 3.91 2.34
CA ARG A 225 -30.23 3.63 2.21
C ARG A 225 -30.80 2.90 3.43
N GLU A 226 -30.06 1.91 3.95
CA GLU A 226 -30.42 1.16 5.16
C GLU A 226 -30.41 2.08 6.39
N GLY A 227 -29.36 2.88 6.59
CA GLY A 227 -29.27 3.86 7.67
C GLY A 227 -30.42 4.87 7.64
N LEU A 228 -30.76 5.41 6.47
CA LEU A 228 -31.92 6.31 6.32
C LEU A 228 -33.27 5.62 6.58
N GLN A 229 -33.39 4.32 6.37
CA GLN A 229 -34.59 3.56 6.71
C GLN A 229 -34.69 3.29 8.21
N LEU A 230 -33.57 2.94 8.86
CA LEU A 230 -33.47 2.74 10.31
C LEU A 230 -33.75 4.06 11.06
N TYR A 231 -33.21 5.18 10.57
CA TYR A 231 -33.47 6.52 11.09
C TYR A 231 -34.96 6.86 11.14
N LYS A 232 -35.68 6.61 10.03
CA LYS A 232 -37.14 6.84 9.94
C LYS A 232 -37.95 5.97 10.90
N ASN A 233 -37.40 4.82 11.29
CA ASN A 233 -37.98 3.92 12.29
C ASN A 233 -37.55 4.26 13.73
N ALA A 234 -36.92 5.43 13.96
CA ALA A 234 -36.35 5.88 15.23
C ALA A 234 -35.27 4.96 15.84
N LYS A 235 -34.68 4.07 15.03
CA LYS A 235 -33.58 3.19 15.41
C LYS A 235 -32.24 3.90 15.17
N TYR A 236 -31.97 4.94 15.95
CA TYR A 236 -30.83 5.85 15.70
C TYR A 236 -29.46 5.18 15.89
N GLU A 237 -29.33 4.25 16.82
CA GLU A 237 -28.08 3.49 17.06
C GLU A 237 -27.77 2.54 15.88
N GLU A 238 -28.77 1.79 15.40
CA GLU A 238 -28.63 0.95 14.20
C GLU A 238 -28.38 1.79 12.93
N ALA A 239 -28.92 3.02 12.87
CA ALA A 239 -28.66 3.94 11.77
C ALA A 239 -27.22 4.49 11.79
N LEU A 240 -26.67 4.79 12.98
CA LEU A 240 -25.26 5.20 13.14
C LEU A 240 -24.31 4.15 12.59
N GLU A 241 -24.48 2.87 12.97
CA GLU A 241 -23.63 1.77 12.49
C GLU A 241 -23.52 1.75 10.95
N LYS A 242 -24.64 2.01 10.26
CA LYS A 242 -24.68 2.04 8.79
C LYS A 242 -23.99 3.26 8.20
N PHE A 243 -24.17 4.45 8.78
CA PHE A 243 -23.48 5.64 8.30
C PHE A 243 -21.96 5.61 8.62
N GLU A 244 -21.57 5.03 9.76
CA GLU A 244 -20.17 4.82 10.13
C GLU A 244 -19.49 3.75 9.25
N SER A 245 -20.18 2.66 8.91
CA SER A 245 -19.76 1.69 7.87
C SER A 245 -19.45 2.38 6.54
N MET A 246 -20.38 3.23 6.09
CA MET A 246 -20.21 4.01 4.87
C MET A 246 -18.96 4.91 4.94
N LEU A 247 -18.77 5.67 6.03
CA LEU A 247 -17.61 6.55 6.23
C LEU A 247 -16.28 5.76 6.30
N GLY A 248 -16.26 4.62 7.00
CA GLY A 248 -15.09 3.75 7.13
C GLY A 248 -14.58 3.21 5.78
N SER A 249 -15.47 3.06 4.80
CA SER A 249 -15.13 2.62 3.44
C SER A 249 -14.54 3.71 2.53
N LYS A 250 -14.27 4.91 3.07
CA LYS A 250 -13.66 6.07 2.40
C LYS A 250 -14.48 6.56 1.18
N PRO A 251 -15.68 7.13 1.41
CA PRO A 251 -16.49 7.75 0.37
C PRO A 251 -15.78 8.92 -0.31
N ASP A 252 -16.34 9.40 -1.42
CA ASP A 252 -15.97 10.73 -1.95
C ASP A 252 -16.44 11.85 -0.99
N PRO A 253 -15.93 13.10 -1.11
CA PRO A 253 -16.28 14.16 -0.16
C PRO A 253 -17.77 14.45 -0.07
N ASN A 254 -18.52 14.34 -1.17
CA ASN A 254 -19.95 14.60 -1.18
C ASN A 254 -20.73 13.48 -0.46
N GLU A 255 -20.37 12.23 -0.75
CA GLU A 255 -20.88 11.05 -0.04
C GLU A 255 -20.55 11.11 1.46
N ALA A 256 -19.33 11.55 1.82
CA ALA A 256 -18.89 11.74 3.21
C ALA A 256 -19.67 12.85 3.92
N ALA A 257 -19.82 14.02 3.30
CA ALA A 257 -20.58 15.15 3.84
C ALA A 257 -22.04 14.77 4.17
N VAL A 258 -22.69 14.03 3.27
CA VAL A 258 -24.06 13.53 3.49
C VAL A 258 -24.12 12.50 4.62
N ALA A 259 -23.15 11.57 4.69
CA ALA A 259 -23.10 10.57 5.75
C ALA A 259 -22.87 11.22 7.13
N SER A 260 -21.85 12.08 7.27
CA SER A 260 -21.54 12.80 8.51
C SER A 260 -22.68 13.70 8.97
N TYR A 261 -23.41 14.34 8.05
CA TYR A 261 -24.63 15.09 8.40
C TYR A 261 -25.70 14.19 9.04
N ASN A 262 -25.95 13.00 8.46
CA ASN A 262 -26.92 12.05 9.01
C ASN A 262 -26.44 11.48 10.36
N VAL A 263 -25.13 11.28 10.54
CA VAL A 263 -24.51 10.91 11.83
C VAL A 263 -24.76 12.00 12.88
N ALA A 264 -24.56 13.28 12.55
CA ALA A 264 -24.88 14.41 13.43
C ALA A 264 -26.37 14.44 13.83
N CYS A 265 -27.27 14.18 12.87
CA CYS A 265 -28.71 14.03 13.14
C CYS A 265 -29.03 12.85 14.06
N CYS A 266 -28.29 11.74 13.99
CA CYS A 266 -28.47 10.61 14.92
C CYS A 266 -27.99 10.98 16.34
N TYR A 267 -26.76 11.48 16.48
CA TYR A 267 -26.21 11.87 17.78
C TYR A 267 -27.04 12.97 18.45
N SER A 268 -27.60 13.90 17.68
CA SER A 268 -28.58 14.88 18.16
C SER A 268 -29.82 14.21 18.77
N LYS A 269 -30.44 13.24 18.08
CA LYS A 269 -31.62 12.51 18.61
C LYS A 269 -31.29 11.67 19.85
N LEU A 270 -30.07 11.13 19.93
CA LEU A 270 -29.53 10.43 21.10
C LEU A 270 -29.06 11.36 22.22
N ASN A 271 -29.19 12.68 22.03
CA ASN A 271 -28.76 13.74 22.96
C ASN A 271 -27.25 13.72 23.29
N GLN A 272 -26.43 13.17 22.39
CA GLN A 272 -24.97 13.12 22.50
C GLN A 272 -24.35 14.36 21.84
N LEU A 273 -24.45 15.50 22.53
CA LEU A 273 -24.15 16.82 21.96
C LEU A 273 -22.74 16.92 21.36
N GLN A 274 -21.71 16.49 22.09
CA GLN A 274 -20.32 16.64 21.67
C GLN A 274 -19.98 15.77 20.44
N ALA A 275 -20.47 14.53 20.39
CA ALA A 275 -20.32 13.65 19.23
C ALA A 275 -21.07 14.19 18.00
N GLY A 276 -22.29 14.70 18.19
CA GLY A 276 -23.08 15.30 17.12
C GLY A 276 -22.47 16.59 16.56
N LEU A 277 -21.85 17.42 17.41
CA LEU A 277 -21.13 18.62 16.98
C LEU A 277 -19.86 18.28 16.20
N SER A 278 -19.10 17.26 16.62
CA SER A 278 -17.96 16.74 15.86
C SER A 278 -18.39 16.25 14.48
N ALA A 279 -19.41 15.39 14.40
CA ALA A 279 -19.92 14.89 13.13
C ALA A 279 -20.50 15.99 12.22
N LEU A 280 -21.08 17.05 12.81
CA LEU A 280 -21.55 18.21 12.06
C LEU A 280 -20.38 19.02 11.49
N GLN A 281 -19.30 19.19 12.27
CA GLN A 281 -18.06 19.80 11.77
C GLN A 281 -17.47 18.97 10.63
N ASP A 282 -17.37 17.64 10.79
CA ASP A 282 -16.87 16.73 9.74
C ASP A 282 -17.70 16.83 8.45
N ALA A 283 -19.02 16.98 8.56
CA ALA A 283 -19.90 17.20 7.41
C ALA A 283 -19.59 18.52 6.69
N MET A 284 -19.41 19.60 7.45
CA MET A 284 -19.11 20.94 6.91
C MET A 284 -17.71 20.98 6.28
N GLU A 285 -16.70 20.35 6.88
CA GLU A 285 -15.34 20.22 6.33
C GLU A 285 -15.29 19.35 5.07
N ALA A 286 -16.14 18.31 4.98
CA ALA A 286 -16.31 17.50 3.79
C ALA A 286 -17.05 18.20 2.63
N GLY A 287 -17.63 19.39 2.87
CA GLY A 287 -18.31 20.20 1.84
C GLY A 287 -19.84 20.22 1.93
N PHE A 288 -20.43 20.07 3.11
CA PHE A 288 -21.89 20.22 3.28
C PHE A 288 -22.32 21.70 3.22
N GLU A 289 -22.86 22.12 2.08
CA GLU A 289 -23.19 23.54 1.80
C GLU A 289 -24.58 24.01 2.28
N ASP A 290 -25.49 23.12 2.70
CA ASP A 290 -26.86 23.52 3.12
C ASP A 290 -26.89 24.04 4.58
N PHE A 291 -26.18 25.14 4.82
CA PHE A 291 -26.15 25.81 6.12
C PHE A 291 -27.53 26.32 6.56
N LYS A 292 -28.46 26.55 5.62
CA LYS A 292 -29.85 26.90 5.93
C LYS A 292 -30.54 25.72 6.61
N ARG A 293 -30.34 24.51 6.09
CA ARG A 293 -30.82 23.28 6.73
C ARG A 293 -30.17 23.09 8.10
N ILE A 294 -28.85 23.22 8.24
CA ILE A 294 -28.15 23.08 9.55
C ILE A 294 -28.83 23.90 10.66
N ARG A 295 -29.20 25.16 10.38
CA ARG A 295 -29.86 26.05 11.36
C ARG A 295 -31.33 25.76 11.62
N THR A 296 -32.02 25.06 10.72
CA THR A 296 -33.49 24.91 10.75
C THR A 296 -33.97 23.48 10.97
N ASP A 297 -33.13 22.46 10.71
CA ASP A 297 -33.49 21.05 10.77
C ASP A 297 -33.97 20.66 12.20
N PRO A 298 -35.21 20.16 12.36
CA PRO A 298 -35.71 19.69 13.65
C PRO A 298 -34.90 18.49 14.19
N ASP A 299 -34.14 17.80 13.35
CA ASP A 299 -33.29 16.70 13.80
C ASP A 299 -32.03 17.19 14.53
N LEU A 300 -31.58 18.42 14.24
CA LEU A 300 -30.47 19.10 14.92
C LEU A 300 -30.93 20.01 16.08
N SER A 301 -32.18 19.89 16.55
CA SER A 301 -32.71 20.75 17.63
C SER A 301 -31.90 20.69 18.91
N ASN A 302 -31.37 19.51 19.26
CA ASN A 302 -30.65 19.30 20.51
C ASN A 302 -29.25 19.90 20.45
N LEU A 303 -28.53 19.74 19.33
CA LEU A 303 -27.22 20.38 19.12
C LEU A 303 -27.33 21.91 19.18
N ARG A 304 -28.41 22.48 18.64
CA ARG A 304 -28.72 23.92 18.69
C ARG A 304 -28.92 24.49 20.10
N THR A 305 -28.98 23.65 21.14
CA THR A 305 -28.99 24.13 22.55
C THR A 305 -27.59 24.39 23.10
N SER A 306 -26.53 23.91 22.45
CA SER A 306 -25.14 24.13 22.84
C SER A 306 -24.59 25.46 22.31
N GLU A 307 -23.87 26.21 23.15
CA GLU A 307 -23.14 27.43 22.75
C GLU A 307 -22.04 27.14 21.70
N GLU A 308 -21.53 25.90 21.67
CA GLU A 308 -20.54 25.44 20.69
C GLU A 308 -21.13 25.39 19.27
N PHE A 309 -22.44 25.15 19.11
CA PHE A 309 -23.10 25.11 17.80
C PHE A 309 -23.01 26.46 17.08
N GLU A 310 -23.34 27.54 17.77
CA GLU A 310 -23.25 28.90 17.23
C GLU A 310 -21.82 29.28 16.88
N THR A 311 -20.85 28.84 17.67
CA THR A 311 -19.42 29.06 17.44
C THR A 311 -18.93 28.29 16.21
N LEU A 312 -19.38 27.04 16.04
CA LEU A 312 -19.10 26.20 14.88
C LEU A 312 -19.67 26.83 13.61
N VAL A 313 -20.96 27.14 13.59
CA VAL A 313 -21.63 27.67 12.38
C VAL A 313 -21.02 29.01 11.94
N LYS A 314 -20.74 29.94 12.86
CA LYS A 314 -20.11 31.23 12.54
C LYS A 314 -18.73 31.09 11.89
N ARG A 315 -17.93 30.11 12.32
CA ARG A 315 -16.60 29.84 11.73
C ARG A 315 -16.69 29.55 10.23
N PHE A 316 -17.69 28.77 9.81
CA PHE A 316 -17.88 28.41 8.41
C PHE A 316 -18.64 29.48 7.60
N ASP A 317 -19.49 30.29 8.24
CA ASP A 317 -20.04 31.49 7.60
C ASP A 317 -18.94 32.49 7.24
N GLU A 318 -18.04 32.79 8.19
CA GLU A 318 -16.94 33.73 8.00
C GLU A 318 -15.94 33.25 6.94
N SER A 319 -15.59 31.96 6.92
CA SER A 319 -14.71 31.42 5.88
C SER A 319 -15.35 31.50 4.49
N PHE A 320 -16.63 31.12 4.34
CA PHE A 320 -17.34 31.19 3.07
C PHE A 320 -17.53 32.62 2.58
N ILE A 321 -17.85 33.58 3.47
CA ILE A 321 -17.94 35.00 3.12
C ILE A 321 -16.57 35.53 2.68
N ASN A 322 -15.50 35.17 3.39
CA ASN A 322 -14.15 35.63 3.08
C ASN A 322 -13.64 35.05 1.75
N GLU A 323 -13.81 33.74 1.50
CA GLU A 323 -13.44 33.13 0.21
C GLU A 323 -14.23 33.73 -0.96
N ASN A 324 -15.55 33.92 -0.81
CA ASN A 324 -16.35 34.55 -1.85
C ASN A 324 -15.99 36.02 -2.07
N ALA A 325 -15.70 36.79 -1.02
CA ALA A 325 -15.22 38.17 -1.15
C ALA A 325 -13.86 38.22 -1.85
N ILE A 326 -12.92 37.36 -1.48
CA ILE A 326 -11.60 37.22 -2.11
C ILE A 326 -11.76 36.83 -3.60
N ASN A 327 -12.64 35.89 -3.92
CA ASN A 327 -12.86 35.43 -5.29
C ASN A 327 -13.59 36.49 -6.14
N ALA A 328 -14.55 37.22 -5.57
CA ALA A 328 -15.19 38.37 -6.21
C ALA A 328 -14.18 39.49 -6.50
N ILE A 329 -13.30 39.83 -5.54
CA ILE A 329 -12.21 40.80 -5.73
C ILE A 329 -11.23 40.31 -6.80
N LYS A 330 -10.80 39.04 -6.77
CA LYS A 330 -9.93 38.46 -7.82
C LYS A 330 -10.56 38.49 -9.21
N SER A 331 -11.89 38.36 -9.30
CA SER A 331 -12.65 38.46 -10.56
C SER A 331 -12.74 39.91 -11.06
N LEU A 332 -13.11 40.85 -10.18
CA LEU A 332 -13.18 42.30 -10.47
C LEU A 332 -11.82 42.91 -10.83
N PHE A 333 -10.75 42.46 -10.18
CA PHE A 333 -9.37 42.85 -10.45
C PHE A 333 -8.61 41.77 -11.24
N GLY A 334 -9.32 41.02 -12.09
CA GLY A 334 -8.75 40.01 -12.98
C GLY A 334 -7.76 40.62 -13.97
N PHE A 335 -6.50 40.69 -13.59
CA PHE A 335 -5.43 41.33 -14.38
C PHE A 335 -5.32 40.71 -15.78
N ASN A 336 -5.54 41.56 -16.80
CA ASN A 336 -5.06 41.34 -18.15
C ASN A 336 -3.54 41.05 -18.12
N LYS A 337 -3.16 39.77 -18.23
CA LYS A 337 -1.82 39.37 -18.65
C LYS A 337 -1.89 38.92 -20.10
N LYS A 338 -1.66 39.89 -21.00
CA LYS A 338 -1.12 39.63 -22.33
C LYS A 338 0.39 39.46 -22.25
#